data_AF-A0AAT9IJL7-F1
#
_entry.id   AF-A0AAT9IJL7-F1
#
_cell.length_a   1.000
_cell.length_b   1.000
_cell.length_c   1.000
_cell.angle_alpha   90.00
_cell.angle_beta   90.00
_cell.angle_gamma   90.00
#
_symmetry.space_group_name_H-M   'P 1'
#
loop_
_entity.id
_entity.type
_entity.pdbx_description
1 polymer ?
#
loop_
_entity_poly.entity_id
_entity_poly.type
_entity_poly.pdbx_seq_one_letter_code
_entity_poly.pdbx_strand_id
1 'polypeptide(L)'
;MSKTVSIVSGAVLVALGLALLVLAGLNSYAQMDRVDREGGAGNLFALDVFWLGLVGLLALALGAIALTRPLRHRDRPIAAR
;
A
#
# COMPACT_ATOMS: atom_id res chain seq x y z
N MET A 1 -23.56 -3.62 0.60
CA MET A 1 -22.43 -3.47 -0.35
C MET A 1 -22.14 -4.84 -0.95
N SER A 2 -22.13 -4.97 -2.29
CA SER A 2 -22.00 -6.28 -2.95
C SER A 2 -20.62 -6.90 -2.73
N LYS A 3 -20.55 -8.23 -2.58
CA LYS A 3 -19.30 -8.97 -2.33
C LYS A 3 -18.26 -8.74 -3.43
N THR A 4 -18.71 -8.64 -4.68
CA THR A 4 -17.88 -8.31 -5.85
C THR A 4 -17.23 -6.94 -5.71
N VAL A 5 -17.98 -5.94 -5.24
CA VAL A 5 -17.48 -4.57 -5.06
C VAL A 5 -16.38 -4.54 -4.00
N SER A 6 -16.53 -5.28 -2.89
CA SER A 6 -15.51 -5.37 -1.83
C SER A 6 -14.21 -6.02 -2.30
N ILE A 7 -14.30 -7.05 -3.15
CA ILE A 7 -13.14 -7.76 -3.67
C ILE A 7 -12.40 -6.88 -4.69
N VAL A 8 -13.14 -6.28 -5.62
CA VAL A 8 -12.58 -5.40 -6.65
C VAL A 8 -11.92 -4.17 -6.00
N SER A 9 -12.61 -3.51 -5.07
CA SER A 9 -12.03 -2.34 -4.38
C SER A 9 -10.80 -2.72 -3.56
N GLY A 10 -10.82 -3.87 -2.88
CA GLY A 10 -9.67 -4.37 -2.13
C GLY A 10 -8.47 -4.67 -3.02
N ALA A 11 -8.69 -5.34 -4.16
CA ALA A 11 -7.63 -5.65 -5.13
C ALA A 11 -7.03 -4.38 -5.75
N VAL A 12 -7.87 -3.41 -6.12
CA VAL A 12 -7.42 -2.12 -6.66
C VAL A 12 -6.61 -1.34 -5.61
N LEU A 13 -7.06 -1.30 -4.36
CA LEU A 13 -6.34 -0.66 -3.26
C LEU A 13 -4.96 -1.30 -3.02
N VAL A 14 -4.87 -2.63 -3.09
CA VAL A 14 -3.59 -3.33 -2.97
C VAL A 14 -2.66 -3.00 -4.14
N ALA A 15 -3.17 -3.05 -5.38
CA ALA A 15 -2.39 -2.73 -6.56
C ALA A 15 -1.86 -1.29 -6.55
N LEU A 16 -2.72 -0.33 -6.17
CA LEU A 16 -2.33 1.07 -6.01
C LEU A 16 -1.32 1.26 -4.88
N GLY A 17 -1.53 0.60 -3.74
CA GLY A 17 -0.60 0.66 -2.61
C GLY A 17 0.80 0.15 -2.97
N LEU A 18 0.88 -0.97 -3.70
CA LEU A 18 2.14 -1.50 -4.21
C LEU A 18 2.79 -0.55 -5.21
N ALA A 19 2.04 -0.01 -6.16
CA ALA A 19 2.57 0.92 -7.16
C ALA A 19 3.16 2.18 -6.50
N LEU A 20 2.48 2.73 -5.48
CA LEU A 20 2.97 3.88 -4.73
C LEU A 20 4.23 3.57 -3.92
N LEU A 21 4.32 2.38 -3.31
CA LEU A 21 5.53 1.96 -2.60
C LEU A 21 6.72 1.74 -3.53
N VAL A 22 6.49 1.16 -4.71
CA VAL A 22 7.52 1.04 -5.75
C VAL A 22 7.98 2.43 -6.19
N LEU A 23 7.05 3.34 -6.46
CA LEU A 23 7.38 4.71 -6.86
C LEU A 23 8.15 5.45 -5.76
N ALA A 24 7.76 5.30 -4.49
CA ALA A 24 8.48 5.85 -3.36
C ALA A 24 9.91 5.28 -3.28
N GLY A 25 10.07 3.97 -3.46
CA GLY A 25 11.38 3.31 -3.49
C GLY A 25 12.28 3.82 -4.62
N LEU A 26 11.75 3.96 -5.83
CA LEU A 26 12.48 4.53 -6.97
C LEU A 26 12.89 5.98 -6.73
N ASN A 27 12.01 6.79 -6.12
CA ASN A 27 12.32 8.18 -5.80
C ASN A 27 13.40 8.27 -4.70
N SER A 28 13.33 7.44 -3.66
CA SER A 28 14.39 7.33 -2.64
C SER A 28 15.73 6.94 -3.26
N TYR A 29 15.74 5.97 -4.17
CA TYR A 29 16.95 5.54 -4.86
C TYR A 29 17.56 6.68 -5.71
N ALA A 30 16.74 7.41 -6.46
CA ALA A 30 17.18 8.55 -7.24
C ALA A 30 17.73 9.69 -6.36
N GLN A 31 17.16 9.92 -5.18
CA GLN A 31 17.69 10.91 -4.22
C GLN A 31 19.03 10.46 -3.65
N MET A 32 19.18 9.17 -3.34
CA MET A 32 20.43 8.61 -2.82
C MET A 32 21.57 8.66 -3.83
N ASP A 33 21.31 8.32 -5.09
CA ASP A 33 22.28 8.46 -6.19
C ASP A 33 22.71 9.93 -6.41
N ARG A 34 21.81 10.90 -6.20
CA ARG A 34 22.17 12.33 -6.21
C ARG A 34 23.01 12.72 -4.99
N VAL A 35 22.72 12.21 -3.79
CA VAL A 35 23.57 12.46 -2.60
C VAL A 35 24.98 11.93 -2.83
N ASP A 36 25.12 10.71 -3.34
CA ASP A 36 26.42 10.09 -3.56
C ASP A 36 27.24 10.81 -4.63
N ARG A 37 26.57 11.35 -5.66
CA ARG A 37 27.24 12.07 -6.76
C ARG A 37 27.53 13.54 -6.44
N GLU A 38 26.64 14.22 -5.72
CA GLU A 38 26.67 15.68 -5.52
C GLU A 38 27.05 16.10 -4.09
N GLY A 39 27.24 15.16 -3.17
CA GLY A 39 27.83 15.42 -1.85
C GLY A 39 26.92 16.16 -0.87
N GLY A 40 25.59 15.97 -0.95
CA GLY A 40 24.63 16.48 0.03
C GLY A 40 23.35 17.13 -0.50
N ALA A 41 23.14 17.16 -1.82
CA ALA A 41 21.97 17.82 -2.43
C ALA A 41 20.70 16.95 -2.52
N GLY A 42 20.79 15.64 -2.29
CA GLY A 42 19.62 14.77 -2.27
C GLY A 42 18.91 14.81 -0.91
N ASN A 43 17.68 15.30 -0.91
CA ASN A 43 16.82 15.24 0.25
C ASN A 43 16.25 13.82 0.36
N LEU A 44 17.03 12.87 0.91
CA LEU A 44 16.56 11.49 1.17
C LEU A 44 15.26 11.45 1.98
N PHE A 45 14.99 12.50 2.75
CA PHE A 45 13.80 12.71 3.57
C PHE A 45 12.86 13.74 2.97
N ALA A 46 12.84 13.90 1.65
CA ALA A 46 11.85 14.72 0.98
C ALA A 46 10.47 14.31 1.49
N LEU A 47 9.81 15.26 2.15
CA LEU A 47 8.54 15.04 2.86
C LEU A 47 7.51 14.36 1.93
N ASP A 48 7.58 14.65 0.63
CA ASP A 48 6.76 14.05 -0.40
C ASP A 48 6.98 12.55 -0.58
N VAL A 49 8.23 12.06 -0.50
CA VAL A 49 8.57 10.62 -0.56
C VAL A 49 7.99 9.90 0.66
N PHE A 50 8.09 10.53 1.83
CA PHE A 50 7.53 10.02 3.07
C PHE A 50 6.00 9.90 2.97
N TRP A 51 5.30 10.95 2.52
CA TRP A 51 3.85 10.91 2.32
C TRP A 51 3.44 9.90 1.25
N LEU A 52 4.19 9.77 0.16
CA LEU A 52 3.93 8.81 -0.90
C LEU A 52 3.99 7.36 -0.37
N GLY A 53 5.04 7.04 0.40
CA GLY A 53 5.19 5.74 1.05
C GLY A 53 4.07 5.46 2.07
N LEU A 54 3.71 6.47 2.89
CA LEU A 54 2.64 6.35 3.87
C LEU A 54 1.27 6.09 3.22
N VAL A 55 0.94 6.82 2.15
CA VAL A 55 -0.31 6.62 1.40
C VAL A 55 -0.33 5.22 0.77
N GLY A 56 0.80 4.75 0.23
CA GLY A 56 0.93 3.38 -0.28
C GLY A 56 0.67 2.31 0.78
N LEU A 57 1.24 2.49 1.98
CA LEU A 57 1.00 1.62 3.14
C LEU A 57 -0.45 1.62 3.60
N LEU A 58 -1.09 2.79 3.68
CA LEU A 58 -2.50 2.90 4.04
C LEU A 58 -3.41 2.22 3.01
N ALA A 59 -3.12 2.40 1.72
CA ALA A 59 -3.86 1.72 0.65
C ALA A 59 -3.73 0.20 0.76
N LEU A 60 -2.53 -0.33 1.04
CA LEU A 60 -2.32 -1.75 1.31
C LEU A 60 -3.14 -2.24 2.51
N ALA A 61 -3.08 -1.53 3.64
CA ALA A 61 -3.80 -1.92 4.85
C ALA A 61 -5.31 -1.95 4.63
N LEU A 62 -5.87 -0.92 3.98
CA LEU A 62 -7.28 -0.85 3.65
C LEU A 62 -7.69 -1.93 2.62
N GLY A 63 -6.86 -2.15 1.60
CA GLY A 63 -7.08 -3.20 0.60
C GLY A 63 -7.09 -4.60 1.23
N ALA A 64 -6.13 -4.89 2.11
CA ALA A 64 -6.07 -6.14 2.86
C ALA A 64 -7.30 -6.34 3.76
N ILE A 65 -7.76 -5.29 4.46
CA ILE A 65 -9.00 -5.35 5.27
C ILE A 65 -10.22 -5.64 4.39
N ALA A 66 -10.32 -4.99 3.23
CA ALA A 66 -11.42 -5.21 2.28
C ALA A 66 -11.45 -6.63 1.69
N LEU A 67 -10.28 -7.26 1.55
CA LEU A 67 -10.12 -8.64 1.09
C LEU A 67 -10.37 -9.69 2.19
N THR A 68 -9.95 -9.40 3.43
CA THR A 68 -10.04 -10.35 4.57
C THR A 68 -11.39 -10.35 5.28
N ARG A 69 -12.11 -9.22 5.33
CA ARG A 69 -13.47 -9.14 5.90
C ARG A 69 -14.47 -10.13 5.28
N PRO A 70 -14.58 -10.29 3.95
CA PRO A 70 -15.49 -11.27 3.36
C PRO A 70 -15.06 -12.73 3.52
N LEU A 71 -13.77 -12.99 3.83
CA LEU A 71 -13.27 -14.34 4.17
C LEU A 71 -13.66 -14.74 5.60
N ARG A 72 -13.58 -13.81 6.56
CA ARG A 72 -13.90 -14.06 7.98
C ARG A 72 -15.37 -14.46 8.24
N HIS A 73 -16.29 -14.16 7.32
CA HIS A 73 -17.68 -14.57 7.41
C HIS A 73 -17.96 -15.99 6.92
N ARG A 74 -17.01 -16.65 6.23
CA ARG A 74 -17.17 -18.06 5.82
C ARG A 74 -16.87 -19.07 6.94
N ASP A 75 -16.15 -18.64 7.98
CA ASP A 75 -15.69 -19.54 9.05
C ASP A 75 -16.60 -19.56 10.28
N ARG A 76 -17.89 -19.22 10.15
CA ARG A 76 -18.85 -19.58 11.20
C ARG A 76 -19.27 -21.04 10.95
N PRO A 77 -18.73 -22.02 11.71
CA PRO A 77 -19.23 -23.38 11.60
C PRO A 77 -20.71 -23.35 11.94
N ILE A 78 -21.50 -23.94 11.05
CA ILE A 78 -22.85 -24.40 11.34
C ILE A 78 -22.68 -25.57 12.33
N ALA A 79 -22.36 -25.26 13.58
CA ALA A 79 -22.23 -26.23 14.64
C ALA A 79 -23.26 -25.87 15.72
N ALA A 80 -24.08 -26.87 16.03
CA ALA A 80 -25.11 -26.92 17.06
C ALA A 80 -26.42 -26.16 16.75
N ARG A 81 -27.26 -26.79 15.93
CA ARG A 81 -28.71 -26.83 16.21
C ARG A 81 -29.14 -28.28 16.31
#